data_AF-A0A957ASX3-F1
#
_entry.id   AF-A0A957ASX3-F1
#
_cell.length_a   1.000
_cell.length_b   1.000
_cell.length_c   1.000
_cell.angle_alpha   90.00
_cell.angle_beta   90.00
_cell.angle_gamma   90.00
#
_symmetry.space_group_name_H-M   'P 1'
#
loop_
_entity.id
_entity.type
_entity.pdbx_description
1 polymer ?
#
loop_
_entity_poly.entity_id
_entity_poly.type
_entity_poly.pdbx_seq_one_letter_code
_entity_poly.pdbx_strand_id
1 'polypeptide(L)'
;LLLAVGTIVATVLIRRFRRSLPAPLIVMGLSALAVWALGLQTLGVAVLGQLPRGLPPIADLPLLNLNLIGDLSTGALALAVIGLVEAVAIGRALSTQTGQRLDNNQEFVGQGLANMAAGIFSGFPASGSFNRSSLNLESGARTPLASATAGVAVLAIVFLLAPVAAYVPLPTIAAMLIMSAYGMIDRREMARIWNTTTGDRLIMVVTIAATLFLPLQFAVLTGVLMSLAYYIWRTSLPRVFSVVPDGDYKHLTRQIDGVNGVERDACPQLGILEIQGDLYFGAAQNVEDSVLYNLERNPDQRYLLLRMLSVPQI
;
A
#
# COMPACT_ATOMS: atom_id res chain seq x y z
N LEU A 1 -25.46 -20.10 -7.76
CA LEU A 1 -24.43 -20.78 -6.93
C LEU A 1 -23.65 -21.83 -7.74
N LEU A 2 -24.30 -22.80 -8.40
CA LEU A 2 -23.63 -23.80 -9.25
C LEU A 2 -22.73 -23.20 -10.33
N LEU A 3 -23.19 -22.17 -11.06
CA LEU A 3 -22.36 -21.47 -12.05
C LEU A 3 -21.11 -20.83 -11.43
N ALA A 4 -21.21 -20.26 -10.23
CA ALA A 4 -20.07 -19.65 -9.56
C ALA A 4 -19.04 -20.72 -9.13
N VAL A 5 -19.50 -21.81 -8.52
CA VAL A 5 -18.64 -22.93 -8.13
C VAL A 5 -18.00 -23.59 -9.36
N GLY A 6 -18.79 -23.84 -10.40
CA GLY A 6 -18.30 -24.37 -11.67
C GLY A 6 -17.23 -23.47 -12.30
N THR A 7 -17.43 -22.16 -12.28
CA THR A 7 -16.45 -21.17 -12.73
C THR A 7 -15.14 -21.25 -11.94
N ILE A 8 -15.21 -21.35 -10.61
CA ILE A 8 -14.00 -21.49 -9.77
C ILE A 8 -13.26 -22.78 -10.12
N VAL A 9 -13.98 -23.91 -10.13
CA VAL A 9 -13.40 -25.24 -10.41
C VAL A 9 -12.78 -25.26 -11.81
N ALA A 10 -13.49 -24.78 -12.83
CA ALA A 10 -12.99 -24.73 -14.20
C ALA A 10 -11.73 -23.85 -14.31
N THR A 11 -11.73 -22.69 -13.64
CA THR A 11 -10.57 -21.79 -13.65
C THR A 11 -9.34 -22.45 -13.01
N VAL A 12 -9.52 -23.14 -11.88
CA VAL A 12 -8.44 -23.87 -11.21
C VAL A 12 -7.94 -25.04 -12.05
N LEU A 13 -8.84 -25.81 -12.67
CA LEU A 13 -8.49 -26.93 -13.54
C LEU A 13 -7.69 -26.48 -14.77
N ILE A 14 -8.13 -25.42 -15.46
CA ILE A 14 -7.41 -24.86 -16.62
C ILE A 14 -6.02 -24.40 -16.20
N ARG A 15 -5.91 -23.66 -15.09
CA ARG A 15 -4.60 -23.21 -14.56
C ARG A 15 -3.69 -24.37 -14.16
N ARG A 16 -4.26 -25.48 -13.66
CA ARG A 16 -3.51 -26.70 -13.33
C ARG A 16 -3.02 -27.43 -14.57
N PHE A 17 -3.84 -27.45 -15.64
CA PHE A 17 -3.47 -28.09 -16.89
C PHE A 17 -2.41 -27.29 -17.66
N ARG A 18 -2.64 -25.99 -17.86
CA ARG A 18 -1.67 -25.07 -18.48
C ARG A 18 -1.77 -23.67 -17.90
N ARG A 19 -0.72 -23.25 -17.18
CA ARG A 19 -0.63 -21.91 -16.56
C ARG A 19 -0.62 -20.76 -17.57
N SER A 20 -0.19 -20.99 -18.81
CA SER A 20 -0.11 -19.97 -19.86
C SER A 20 -1.44 -19.62 -20.51
N LEU A 21 -2.51 -20.39 -20.25
CA LEU A 21 -3.81 -20.10 -20.84
C LEU A 21 -4.53 -18.97 -20.08
N PRO A 22 -5.22 -18.06 -20.78
CA PRO A 22 -6.02 -17.00 -20.17
C PRO A 22 -7.32 -17.59 -19.58
N ALA A 23 -7.18 -18.37 -18.50
CA ALA A 23 -8.28 -19.10 -17.87
C ALA A 23 -9.51 -18.21 -17.58
N PRO A 24 -9.37 -16.96 -17.07
CA PRO A 24 -10.52 -16.09 -16.86
C PRO A 24 -11.32 -15.80 -18.12
N LEU A 25 -10.64 -15.52 -19.23
CA LEU A 25 -11.28 -15.22 -20.53
C LEU A 25 -12.02 -16.46 -21.07
N ILE A 26 -11.36 -17.62 -21.01
CA ILE A 26 -11.93 -18.89 -21.48
C ILE A 26 -13.19 -19.24 -20.68
N VAL A 27 -13.11 -19.18 -19.35
CA VAL A 27 -14.24 -19.54 -18.48
C VAL A 27 -15.39 -18.54 -18.63
N MET A 28 -15.11 -17.24 -18.75
CA MET A 28 -16.14 -16.24 -19.05
C MET A 28 -16.84 -16.53 -20.38
N GLY A 29 -16.08 -16.80 -21.45
CA GLY A 29 -16.63 -17.14 -22.76
C GLY A 29 -17.46 -18.43 -22.74
N LEU A 30 -16.97 -19.49 -22.10
CA LEU A 30 -17.72 -20.76 -21.96
C LEU A 30 -18.99 -20.57 -21.13
N SER A 31 -18.95 -19.76 -20.08
CA SER A 31 -20.13 -19.49 -19.26
C SER A 31 -21.18 -18.67 -20.02
N ALA A 32 -20.76 -17.69 -20.82
CA ALA A 32 -21.65 -16.92 -21.69
C ALA A 32 -22.29 -17.83 -22.76
N LEU A 33 -21.48 -18.71 -23.38
CA LEU A 33 -21.97 -19.69 -24.34
C LEU A 33 -22.98 -20.65 -23.70
N ALA A 34 -22.71 -21.16 -22.51
CA ALA A 34 -23.63 -22.04 -21.79
C ALA A 34 -24.95 -21.33 -21.46
N VAL A 35 -24.90 -20.06 -21.02
CA VAL A 35 -26.09 -19.26 -20.74
C VAL A 35 -26.94 -19.04 -21.99
N TRP A 36 -26.29 -18.73 -23.11
CA TRP A 36 -26.96 -18.55 -24.39
C TRP A 36 -27.56 -19.86 -24.92
N ALA A 37 -26.78 -20.95 -24.95
CA ALA A 37 -27.19 -22.23 -25.53
C ALA A 37 -28.27 -22.95 -24.73
N LEU A 38 -28.24 -22.85 -23.39
CA LEU A 38 -29.20 -23.49 -22.50
C LEU A 38 -30.37 -22.58 -22.11
N GLY A 39 -30.40 -21.33 -22.61
CA GLY A 39 -31.43 -20.36 -22.28
C GLY A 39 -31.51 -20.03 -20.79
N LEU A 40 -30.41 -20.12 -20.03
CA LEU A 40 -30.39 -20.00 -18.57
C LEU A 40 -30.92 -18.66 -18.03
N GLN A 41 -31.02 -17.63 -18.89
CA GLN A 41 -31.66 -16.36 -18.55
C GLN A 41 -33.14 -16.54 -18.17
N THR A 42 -33.89 -17.39 -18.88
CA THR A 42 -35.31 -17.65 -18.59
C THR A 42 -35.49 -18.45 -17.30
N LEU A 43 -34.44 -19.14 -16.86
CA LEU A 43 -34.37 -19.88 -15.60
C LEU A 43 -33.93 -18.99 -14.41
N GLY A 44 -33.85 -17.68 -14.59
CA GLY A 44 -33.55 -16.71 -13.52
C GLY A 44 -32.07 -16.44 -13.28
N VAL A 45 -31.17 -16.88 -14.19
CA VAL A 45 -29.76 -16.50 -14.09
C VAL A 45 -29.58 -15.04 -14.50
N ALA A 46 -29.18 -14.20 -13.54
CA ALA A 46 -28.83 -12.81 -13.81
C ALA A 46 -27.57 -12.71 -14.67
N VAL A 47 -27.64 -11.92 -15.73
CA VAL A 47 -26.57 -11.66 -16.68
C VAL A 47 -26.18 -10.19 -16.69
N LEU A 48 -25.04 -9.88 -17.30
CA LEU A 48 -24.52 -8.51 -17.40
C LEU A 48 -25.47 -7.56 -18.13
N GLY A 49 -26.18 -8.05 -19.15
CA GLY A 49 -27.11 -7.24 -19.95
C GLY A 49 -26.42 -6.45 -21.06
N GLN A 50 -27.17 -5.58 -21.73
CA GLN A 50 -26.67 -4.86 -22.90
C GLN A 50 -25.59 -3.85 -22.52
N LEU A 51 -24.43 -3.95 -23.18
CA LEU A 51 -23.36 -2.96 -23.08
C LEU A 51 -23.51 -1.88 -24.17
N PRO A 52 -23.17 -0.62 -23.87
CA PRO A 52 -23.09 0.44 -24.87
C PRO A 52 -22.16 0.04 -26.02
N ARG A 53 -22.61 0.23 -27.26
CA ARG A 53 -21.83 -0.09 -28.48
C ARG A 53 -21.13 1.13 -29.09
N GLY A 54 -21.10 2.25 -28.38
CA GLY A 54 -20.49 3.51 -28.82
C GLY A 54 -19.16 3.75 -28.13
N LEU A 55 -18.38 4.70 -28.66
CA LEU A 55 -17.25 5.24 -27.92
C LEU A 55 -17.78 5.92 -26.64
N PRO A 56 -16.98 5.94 -25.56
CA PRO A 56 -17.35 6.71 -24.37
C PRO A 56 -17.65 8.15 -24.78
N PRO A 57 -18.80 8.72 -24.38
CA PRO A 57 -19.09 10.10 -24.67
C PRO A 57 -18.05 11.00 -23.98
N ILE A 58 -17.78 12.15 -24.59
CA ILE A 58 -17.05 13.21 -23.89
C ILE A 58 -17.91 13.63 -22.69
N ALA A 59 -17.31 13.65 -21.51
CA ALA A 59 -18.00 13.98 -20.28
C ALA A 59 -18.47 15.43 -20.31
N ASP A 60 -19.71 15.65 -19.85
CA ASP A 60 -20.18 16.98 -19.51
C ASP A 60 -19.54 17.36 -18.17
N LEU A 61 -18.49 18.21 -18.22
CA LEU A 61 -17.71 18.58 -17.05
C LEU A 61 -18.33 19.82 -16.39
N PRO A 62 -18.91 19.71 -15.18
CA PRO A 62 -19.49 20.84 -14.47
C PRO A 62 -18.40 21.70 -13.79
N LEU A 63 -17.46 22.22 -14.59
CA LEU A 63 -16.26 22.94 -14.12
C LEU A 63 -16.57 24.18 -13.29
N LEU A 64 -17.77 24.76 -13.44
CA LEU A 64 -18.22 25.95 -12.73
C LEU A 64 -19.03 25.64 -11.47
N ASN A 65 -19.36 24.37 -11.21
CA ASN A 65 -20.12 23.98 -10.03
C ASN A 65 -19.18 23.78 -8.83
N LEU A 66 -18.84 24.88 -8.17
CA LEU A 66 -17.94 24.88 -7.01
C LEU A 66 -18.46 24.03 -5.84
N ASN A 67 -19.78 23.93 -5.67
CA ASN A 67 -20.38 23.10 -4.63
C ASN A 67 -20.11 21.62 -4.89
N LEU A 68 -20.34 21.15 -6.13
CA LEU A 68 -20.06 19.77 -6.51
C LEU A 68 -18.56 19.43 -6.42
N ILE A 69 -17.69 20.37 -6.81
CA ILE A 69 -16.24 20.20 -6.64
C ILE A 69 -15.90 20.08 -5.15
N GLY A 70 -16.50 20.92 -4.30
CA GLY A 70 -16.36 20.85 -2.84
C GLY A 70 -16.78 19.49 -2.28
N ASP A 71 -17.98 19.02 -2.63
CA ASP A 71 -18.55 17.75 -2.16
C ASP A 71 -17.68 16.54 -2.55
N LEU A 72 -17.08 16.56 -3.75
CA LEU A 72 -16.26 15.47 -4.25
C LEU A 72 -14.77 15.60 -3.88
N SER A 73 -14.30 16.79 -3.50
CA SER A 73 -12.87 17.09 -3.29
C SER A 73 -12.19 16.13 -2.31
N THR A 74 -12.85 15.83 -1.19
CA THR A 74 -12.30 14.97 -0.13
C THR A 74 -12.16 13.52 -0.62
N GLY A 75 -13.18 13.01 -1.31
CA GLY A 75 -13.13 11.67 -1.91
C GLY A 75 -12.10 11.58 -3.04
N ALA A 76 -12.06 12.60 -3.90
CA ALA A 76 -11.09 12.68 -4.99
C ALA A 76 -9.64 12.74 -4.47
N LEU A 77 -9.37 13.53 -3.43
CA LEU A 77 -8.06 13.59 -2.80
C LEU A 77 -7.66 12.25 -2.19
N ALA A 78 -8.58 11.58 -1.49
CA ALA A 78 -8.32 10.26 -0.93
C ALA A 78 -7.99 9.23 -2.03
N LEU A 79 -8.80 9.19 -3.10
CA LEU A 79 -8.55 8.30 -4.25
C LEU A 79 -7.22 8.62 -4.95
N ALA A 80 -6.88 9.90 -5.09
CA ALA A 80 -5.60 10.32 -5.67
C ALA A 80 -4.43 9.83 -4.81
N VAL A 81 -4.46 10.04 -3.49
CA VAL A 81 -3.41 9.57 -2.58
C VAL A 81 -3.27 8.05 -2.64
N ILE A 82 -4.39 7.32 -2.59
CA ILE A 82 -4.39 5.85 -2.67
C ILE A 82 -3.80 5.38 -4.00
N GLY A 83 -4.25 5.94 -5.12
CA GLY A 83 -3.78 5.57 -6.45
C GLY A 83 -2.29 5.87 -6.65
N LEU A 84 -1.81 7.00 -6.14
CA LEU A 84 -0.39 7.37 -6.23
C LEU A 84 0.50 6.47 -5.35
N VAL A 85 0.06 6.16 -4.12
CA VAL A 85 0.78 5.23 -3.22
C VAL A 85 0.83 3.83 -3.85
N GLU A 86 -0.29 3.37 -4.42
CA GLU A 86 -0.36 2.09 -5.12
C GLU A 86 0.56 2.08 -6.36
N ALA A 87 0.51 3.11 -7.21
CA ALA A 87 1.35 3.21 -8.39
C ALA A 87 2.85 3.20 -8.05
N VAL A 88 3.27 3.94 -7.03
CA VAL A 88 4.67 3.95 -6.56
C VAL A 88 5.07 2.62 -5.92
N ALA A 89 4.19 2.00 -5.14
CA ALA A 89 4.47 0.69 -4.54
C ALA A 89 4.70 -0.38 -5.62
N ILE A 90 3.82 -0.41 -6.63
CA ILE A 90 3.94 -1.33 -7.79
C ILE A 90 5.19 -1.00 -8.60
N GLY A 91 5.40 0.28 -8.92
CA GLY A 91 6.56 0.75 -9.68
C GLY A 91 7.86 0.35 -9.00
N ARG A 92 7.94 0.49 -7.67
CA ARG A 92 9.12 0.13 -6.88
C ARG A 92 9.36 -1.38 -6.84
N ALA A 93 8.29 -2.17 -6.71
CA ALA A 93 8.39 -3.62 -6.74
C ALA A 93 8.90 -4.12 -8.10
N LEU A 94 8.46 -3.51 -9.21
CA LEU A 94 8.90 -3.85 -10.56
C LEU A 94 10.30 -3.30 -10.87
N SER A 95 10.64 -2.10 -10.41
CA SER A 95 11.97 -1.51 -10.61
C SER A 95 13.05 -2.31 -9.89
N THR A 96 12.73 -2.85 -8.71
CA THR A 96 13.62 -3.77 -7.97
C THR A 96 13.85 -5.08 -8.74
N GLN A 97 12.82 -5.60 -9.42
CA GLN A 97 12.93 -6.82 -10.23
C GLN A 97 13.67 -6.61 -11.54
N THR A 98 13.45 -5.47 -12.21
CA THR A 98 14.00 -5.18 -13.54
C THR A 98 15.33 -4.43 -13.50
N GLY A 99 15.71 -3.86 -12.35
CA GLY A 99 16.86 -2.97 -12.21
C GLY A 99 16.68 -1.58 -12.83
N GLN A 100 15.47 -1.25 -13.30
CA GLN A 100 15.17 0.05 -13.88
C GLN A 100 15.13 1.15 -12.81
N ARG A 101 15.44 2.39 -13.19
CA ARG A 101 15.26 3.55 -12.30
C ARG A 101 13.79 3.98 -12.32
N LEU A 102 13.23 4.23 -11.15
CA LEU A 102 11.90 4.79 -10.98
C LEU A 102 12.01 6.27 -10.58
N ASP A 103 11.37 7.14 -11.34
CA ASP A 103 11.14 8.54 -10.97
C ASP A 103 9.67 8.69 -10.52
N ASN A 104 9.48 8.88 -9.21
CA ASN A 104 8.14 9.00 -8.63
C ASN A 104 7.39 10.25 -9.12
N ASN A 105 8.11 11.36 -9.37
CA ASN A 105 7.48 12.58 -9.85
C ASN A 105 6.92 12.37 -11.26
N GLN A 106 7.68 11.69 -12.11
CA GLN A 106 7.23 11.36 -13.47
C GLN A 106 6.04 10.40 -13.45
N GLU A 107 6.01 9.43 -12.55
CA GLU A 107 4.86 8.53 -12.37
C GLU A 107 3.61 9.32 -11.92
N PHE A 108 3.77 10.28 -11.00
CA PHE A 108 2.66 11.12 -10.53
C PHE A 108 2.06 11.98 -11.65
N VAL A 109 2.91 12.56 -12.49
CA VAL A 109 2.47 13.30 -13.69
C VAL A 109 1.72 12.35 -14.64
N GLY A 110 2.26 11.14 -14.87
CA GLY A 110 1.62 10.13 -15.72
C GLY A 110 0.23 9.72 -15.23
N GLN A 111 0.10 9.42 -13.93
CA GLN A 111 -1.19 9.07 -13.30
C GLN A 111 -2.18 10.24 -13.36
N GLY A 112 -1.73 11.47 -13.12
CA GLY A 112 -2.57 12.66 -13.21
C GLY A 112 -3.10 12.88 -14.63
N LEU A 113 -2.23 12.82 -15.64
CA LEU A 113 -2.62 12.94 -17.05
C LEU A 113 -3.57 11.82 -17.47
N ALA A 114 -3.31 10.58 -17.06
CA ALA A 114 -4.17 9.43 -17.36
C ALA A 114 -5.58 9.59 -16.76
N ASN A 115 -5.68 10.07 -15.52
CA ASN A 115 -6.96 10.29 -14.85
C ASN A 115 -7.72 11.50 -15.40
N MET A 116 -7.03 12.57 -15.81
CA MET A 116 -7.68 13.68 -16.53
C MET A 116 -8.25 13.21 -17.87
N ALA A 117 -7.48 12.43 -18.64
CA ALA A 117 -7.97 11.83 -19.88
C ALA A 117 -9.17 10.91 -19.62
N ALA A 118 -9.09 10.04 -18.60
CA ALA A 118 -10.20 9.18 -18.20
C ALA A 118 -11.46 10.01 -17.89
N GLY A 119 -11.34 11.07 -17.08
CA GLY A 119 -12.46 11.96 -16.75
C GLY A 119 -13.10 12.63 -17.98
N ILE A 120 -12.29 13.09 -18.94
CA ILE A 120 -12.78 13.68 -20.21
C ILE A 120 -13.58 12.66 -21.03
N PHE A 121 -13.19 11.38 -21.01
CA PHE A 121 -13.88 10.30 -21.73
C PHE A 121 -14.90 9.54 -20.85
N SER A 122 -15.48 10.18 -19.84
CA SER A 122 -16.49 9.58 -18.94
C SER A 122 -16.02 8.30 -18.23
N GLY A 123 -14.71 8.20 -17.99
CA GLY A 123 -14.06 7.10 -17.30
C GLY A 123 -14.01 7.30 -15.79
N PHE A 124 -13.85 6.19 -15.07
CA PHE A 124 -13.62 6.19 -13.63
C PHE A 124 -12.13 6.40 -13.32
N PRO A 125 -11.79 6.89 -12.10
CA PRO A 125 -10.41 6.97 -11.66
C PRO A 125 -9.69 5.62 -11.81
N ALA A 126 -8.47 5.67 -12.32
CA ALA A 126 -7.63 4.51 -12.59
C ALA A 126 -6.26 4.66 -11.91
N SER A 127 -5.65 3.51 -11.62
CA SER A 127 -4.34 3.37 -10.98
C SER A 127 -3.55 2.26 -11.67
N GLY A 128 -2.32 2.05 -11.23
CA GLY A 128 -1.53 0.88 -11.61
C GLY A 128 -2.19 -0.43 -11.16
N SER A 129 -1.81 -1.55 -11.77
CA SER A 129 -2.28 -2.88 -11.36
C SER A 129 -1.12 -3.85 -11.28
N PHE A 130 -0.77 -4.28 -10.07
CA PHE A 130 0.36 -5.20 -9.83
C PHE A 130 0.24 -6.44 -10.71
N ASN A 131 -0.93 -7.10 -10.68
CA ASN A 131 -1.19 -8.33 -11.44
C ASN A 131 -1.06 -8.15 -12.96
N ARG A 132 -1.49 -7.00 -13.50
CA ARG A 132 -1.38 -6.73 -14.95
C ARG A 132 0.05 -6.40 -15.33
N SER A 133 0.74 -5.58 -14.53
CA SER A 133 2.12 -5.18 -14.81
C SER A 133 3.09 -6.35 -14.66
N SER A 134 2.92 -7.22 -13.65
CA SER A 134 3.71 -8.44 -13.48
C SER A 134 3.50 -9.39 -14.65
N LEU A 135 2.25 -9.63 -15.05
CA LEU A 135 1.93 -10.49 -16.19
C LEU A 135 2.51 -9.93 -17.50
N ASN A 136 2.45 -8.61 -17.70
CA ASN A 136 3.01 -7.95 -18.88
C ASN A 136 4.54 -8.14 -18.93
N LEU A 137 5.22 -7.97 -17.79
CA LEU A 137 6.66 -8.19 -17.66
C LEU A 137 7.04 -9.66 -17.90
N GLU A 138 6.32 -10.61 -17.30
CA GLU A 138 6.50 -12.06 -17.51
C GLU A 138 6.25 -12.47 -18.97
N SER A 139 5.36 -11.76 -19.66
CA SER A 139 5.09 -11.94 -21.10
C SER A 139 6.16 -11.32 -22.00
N GLY A 140 7.22 -10.74 -21.42
CA GLY A 140 8.36 -10.19 -22.14
C GLY A 140 8.18 -8.75 -22.62
N ALA A 141 7.21 -8.01 -22.09
CA ALA A 141 7.03 -6.59 -22.43
C ALA A 141 8.24 -5.77 -22.00
N ARG A 142 8.74 -4.91 -22.90
CA ARG A 142 9.92 -4.06 -22.67
C ARG A 142 9.66 -2.56 -22.80
N THR A 143 8.51 -2.18 -23.37
CA THR A 143 8.18 -0.78 -23.65
C THR A 143 6.74 -0.47 -23.21
N PRO A 144 6.42 0.81 -22.94
CA PRO A 144 5.05 1.24 -22.59
C PRO A 144 4.01 0.92 -23.67
N LEU A 145 4.44 0.68 -24.92
CA LEU A 145 3.56 0.29 -26.03
C LEU A 145 2.80 -1.01 -25.74
N ALA A 146 3.32 -1.90 -24.91
CA ALA A 146 2.60 -3.11 -24.51
C ALA A 146 1.29 -2.77 -23.76
N SER A 147 1.31 -1.77 -22.88
CA SER A 147 0.11 -1.32 -22.17
C SER A 147 -0.85 -0.56 -23.10
N ALA A 148 -0.32 0.27 -24.02
CA ALA A 148 -1.13 0.98 -24.99
C ALA A 148 -1.86 0.03 -25.95
N THR A 149 -1.16 -0.98 -26.47
CA THR A 149 -1.74 -2.02 -27.34
C THR A 149 -2.77 -2.88 -26.59
N ALA A 150 -2.53 -3.20 -25.32
CA ALA A 150 -3.53 -3.85 -24.48
C ALA A 150 -4.80 -2.99 -24.33
N GLY A 151 -4.67 -1.68 -24.13
CA GLY A 151 -5.81 -0.75 -24.08
C GLY A 151 -6.63 -0.73 -25.37
N VAL A 152 -5.95 -0.65 -26.53
CA VAL A 152 -6.60 -0.71 -27.85
C VAL A 152 -7.28 -2.06 -28.07
N ALA A 153 -6.63 -3.16 -27.67
CA ALA A 153 -7.21 -4.49 -27.77
C ALA A 153 -8.47 -4.63 -26.89
N VAL A 154 -8.45 -4.11 -25.66
CA VAL A 154 -9.63 -4.08 -24.78
C VAL A 154 -10.76 -3.29 -25.43
N LEU A 155 -10.47 -2.11 -25.99
CA LEU A 155 -11.48 -1.32 -26.70
C LEU A 155 -12.09 -2.13 -27.85
N ALA A 156 -11.28 -2.71 -28.73
CA ALA A 156 -11.75 -3.53 -29.85
C ALA A 156 -12.58 -4.74 -29.39
N ILE A 157 -12.14 -5.45 -28.33
CA ILE A 157 -12.84 -6.59 -27.76
C ILE A 157 -14.21 -6.17 -27.22
N VAL A 158 -14.30 -5.04 -26.51
CA VAL A 158 -15.58 -4.55 -25.98
C VAL A 158 -16.55 -4.25 -27.12
N PHE A 159 -16.10 -3.60 -28.21
CA PHE A 159 -16.97 -3.33 -29.37
C PHE A 159 -17.41 -4.61 -30.09
N LEU A 160 -16.48 -5.53 -30.37
CA LEU A 160 -16.75 -6.74 -31.15
C LEU A 160 -17.56 -7.77 -30.36
N LEU A 161 -17.26 -7.92 -29.06
CA LEU A 161 -17.87 -8.91 -28.19
C LEU A 161 -18.97 -8.35 -27.30
N ALA A 162 -19.35 -7.07 -27.40
CA ALA A 162 -20.50 -6.51 -26.67
C ALA A 162 -21.77 -7.38 -26.74
N PRO A 163 -22.17 -7.95 -27.89
CA PRO A 163 -23.34 -8.83 -27.96
C PRO A 163 -23.17 -10.14 -27.17
N VAL A 164 -21.95 -10.68 -27.13
CA VAL A 164 -21.62 -11.91 -26.40
C VAL A 164 -21.52 -11.63 -24.90
N ALA A 165 -20.93 -10.50 -24.54
CA ALA A 165 -20.77 -10.04 -23.16
C ALA A 165 -22.12 -9.89 -22.43
N ALA A 166 -23.20 -9.59 -23.17
CA ALA A 166 -24.55 -9.52 -22.60
C ALA A 166 -25.05 -10.85 -21.99
N TYR A 167 -24.48 -11.99 -22.42
CA TYR A 167 -24.80 -13.31 -21.88
C TYR A 167 -23.90 -13.72 -20.70
N VAL A 168 -22.90 -12.91 -20.34
CA VAL A 168 -22.01 -13.24 -19.23
C VAL A 168 -22.82 -13.26 -17.92
N PRO A 169 -22.87 -14.41 -17.22
CA PRO A 169 -23.64 -14.52 -15.98
C PRO A 169 -22.93 -13.79 -14.83
N LEU A 170 -23.69 -12.99 -14.07
CA LEU A 170 -23.19 -12.29 -12.88
C LEU A 170 -22.52 -13.22 -11.86
N PRO A 171 -23.02 -14.46 -11.62
CA PRO A 171 -22.32 -15.43 -10.77
C PRO A 171 -20.87 -15.75 -11.20
N THR A 172 -20.57 -15.74 -12.50
CA THR A 172 -19.22 -15.96 -13.01
C THR A 172 -18.33 -14.76 -12.70
N ILE A 173 -18.84 -13.54 -12.88
CA ILE A 173 -18.12 -12.31 -12.54
C ILE A 173 -17.83 -12.28 -11.04
N ALA A 174 -18.82 -12.57 -10.20
CA ALA A 174 -18.66 -12.63 -8.74
C ALA A 174 -17.59 -13.65 -8.33
N ALA A 175 -17.60 -14.86 -8.93
CA ALA A 175 -16.58 -15.87 -8.70
C ALA A 175 -15.16 -15.38 -9.04
N MET A 176 -15.00 -14.72 -10.20
CA MET A 176 -13.71 -14.17 -10.63
C MET A 176 -13.22 -13.05 -9.70
N LEU A 177 -14.12 -12.19 -9.21
CA LEU A 177 -13.80 -11.14 -8.25
C LEU A 177 -13.32 -11.74 -6.91
N ILE A 178 -14.02 -12.75 -6.38
CA ILE A 178 -13.62 -13.43 -5.15
C ILE A 178 -12.25 -14.12 -5.31
N MET A 179 -12.03 -14.81 -6.43
CA MET A 179 -10.72 -15.44 -6.70
C MET A 179 -9.59 -14.42 -6.79
N SER A 180 -9.86 -13.27 -7.41
CA SER A 180 -8.88 -12.18 -7.54
C SER A 180 -8.58 -11.55 -6.18
N ALA A 181 -9.61 -11.25 -5.39
CA ALA A 181 -9.48 -10.70 -4.04
C ALA A 181 -8.68 -11.64 -3.12
N TYR A 182 -8.95 -12.95 -3.19
CA TYR A 182 -8.18 -13.95 -2.44
C TYR A 182 -6.69 -13.95 -2.82
N GLY A 183 -6.38 -13.75 -4.10
CA GLY A 183 -5.01 -13.67 -4.59
C GLY A 183 -4.25 -12.41 -4.15
N MET A 184 -4.95 -11.34 -3.76
CA MET A 184 -4.35 -10.09 -3.28
C MET A 184 -3.97 -10.13 -1.79
N ILE A 185 -4.40 -11.14 -1.04
CA ILE A 185 -4.08 -11.28 0.39
C ILE A 185 -2.65 -11.82 0.56
N ASP A 186 -1.70 -10.94 0.88
CA ASP A 186 -0.34 -11.35 1.23
C ASP A 186 -0.23 -11.81 2.68
N ARG A 187 -0.48 -13.10 2.89
CA ARG A 187 -0.39 -13.74 4.21
C ARG A 187 1.02 -13.68 4.81
N ARG A 188 2.06 -13.63 3.98
CA ARG A 188 3.45 -13.62 4.45
C ARG A 188 3.79 -12.25 5.02
N GLU A 189 3.44 -11.19 4.31
CA GLU A 189 3.70 -9.83 4.80
C GLU A 189 2.83 -9.49 6.02
N MET A 190 1.57 -9.94 6.05
CA MET A 190 0.74 -9.81 7.26
C MET A 190 1.38 -10.52 8.47
N ALA A 191 1.91 -11.73 8.28
CA ALA A 191 2.60 -12.45 9.35
C ALA A 191 3.91 -11.76 9.76
N ARG A 192 4.61 -11.11 8.82
CA ARG A 192 5.81 -10.32 9.11
C ARG A 192 5.48 -9.12 9.99
N ILE A 193 4.50 -8.33 9.61
CA ILE A 193 4.00 -7.18 10.39
C ILE A 193 3.51 -7.64 11.76
N TRP A 194 2.83 -8.79 11.82
CA TRP A 194 2.37 -9.38 13.07
C TRP A 194 3.50 -9.73 14.04
N ASN A 195 4.71 -9.97 13.55
CA ASN A 195 5.88 -10.30 14.38
C ASN A 195 6.79 -9.09 14.65
N THR A 196 6.46 -7.89 14.16
CA THR A 196 7.22 -6.64 14.39
C THR A 196 6.79 -6.00 15.73
N THR A 197 6.55 -4.68 15.78
CA THR A 197 6.22 -3.96 17.02
C THR A 197 4.71 -4.00 17.31
N THR A 198 4.32 -3.86 18.59
CA THR A 198 2.90 -3.79 18.98
C THR A 198 2.15 -2.66 18.28
N GLY A 199 2.83 -1.53 18.02
CA GLY A 199 2.24 -0.42 17.27
C GLY A 199 1.91 -0.77 15.83
N ASP A 200 2.85 -1.41 15.11
CA ASP A 200 2.62 -1.83 13.72
C ASP A 200 1.46 -2.85 13.61
N ARG A 201 1.36 -3.77 14.60
CA ARG A 201 0.26 -4.73 14.70
C ARG A 201 -1.08 -4.03 14.89
N LEU A 202 -1.13 -3.06 15.80
CA LEU A 202 -2.35 -2.29 16.08
C LEU A 202 -2.79 -1.50 14.85
N ILE A 203 -1.85 -0.81 14.18
CA ILE A 203 -2.14 -0.07 12.95
C ILE A 203 -2.74 -0.99 11.88
N MET A 204 -2.16 -2.18 11.67
CA MET A 204 -2.69 -3.16 10.72
C MET A 204 -4.12 -3.60 11.08
N VAL A 205 -4.37 -3.99 12.32
CA VAL A 205 -5.70 -4.45 12.77
C VAL A 205 -6.74 -3.34 12.64
N VAL A 206 -6.41 -2.12 13.07
CA VAL A 206 -7.33 -0.98 12.98
C VAL A 206 -7.60 -0.62 11.52
N THR A 207 -6.60 -0.67 10.65
CA THR A 207 -6.79 -0.39 9.22
C THR A 207 -7.68 -1.45 8.54
N ILE A 208 -7.52 -2.74 8.89
CA ILE A 208 -8.39 -3.81 8.41
C ILE A 208 -9.83 -3.61 8.91
N ALA A 209 -10.01 -3.31 10.19
CA ALA A 209 -11.34 -3.05 10.73
C ALA A 209 -11.97 -1.80 10.09
N ALA A 210 -11.20 -0.72 9.95
CA ALA A 210 -11.67 0.51 9.34
C ALA A 210 -12.10 0.32 7.88
N THR A 211 -11.37 -0.45 7.08
CA THR A 211 -11.77 -0.75 5.69
C THR A 211 -13.02 -1.62 5.59
N LEU A 212 -13.35 -2.40 6.62
CA LEU A 212 -14.58 -3.22 6.67
C LEU A 212 -15.82 -2.42 7.08
N PHE A 213 -15.65 -1.44 7.98
CA PHE A 213 -16.79 -0.72 8.61
C PHE A 213 -16.95 0.72 8.15
N LEU A 214 -15.91 1.35 7.60
CA LEU A 214 -15.92 2.74 7.17
C LEU A 214 -15.74 2.86 5.65
N PRO A 215 -16.20 3.97 5.03
CA PRO A 215 -15.83 4.31 3.68
C PRO A 215 -14.30 4.34 3.50
N LEU A 216 -13.82 3.87 2.34
CA LEU A 216 -12.40 3.66 2.04
C LEU A 216 -11.53 4.90 2.37
N GLN A 217 -12.02 6.10 2.08
CA GLN A 217 -11.30 7.35 2.35
C GLN A 217 -11.00 7.56 3.84
N PHE A 218 -11.95 7.24 4.73
CA PHE A 218 -11.75 7.39 6.17
C PHE A 218 -10.83 6.30 6.72
N ALA A 219 -10.94 5.09 6.18
CA ALA A 219 -10.06 3.99 6.56
C ALA A 219 -8.59 4.29 6.24
N VAL A 220 -8.33 4.83 5.05
CA VAL A 220 -6.97 5.22 4.62
C VAL A 220 -6.45 6.38 5.44
N LEU A 221 -7.25 7.44 5.64
CA LEU A 221 -6.85 8.58 6.47
C LEU A 221 -6.49 8.14 7.89
N THR A 222 -7.30 7.24 8.47
CA THR A 222 -7.06 6.69 9.81
C THR A 222 -5.73 5.93 9.88
N GLY A 223 -5.46 5.06 8.89
CA GLY A 223 -4.20 4.30 8.83
C GLY A 223 -2.97 5.22 8.70
N VAL A 224 -3.04 6.22 7.82
CA VAL A 224 -1.94 7.20 7.61
C VAL A 224 -1.71 8.04 8.86
N LEU A 225 -2.76 8.61 9.45
CA LEU A 225 -2.63 9.44 10.65
C LEU A 225 -2.13 8.64 11.84
N MET A 226 -2.60 7.40 12.03
CA MET A 226 -2.12 6.54 13.10
C MET A 226 -0.65 6.16 12.89
N SER A 227 -0.25 5.83 11.67
CA SER A 227 1.15 5.54 11.34
C SER A 227 2.06 6.74 11.58
N LEU A 228 1.61 7.95 11.19
CA LEU A 228 2.36 9.18 11.40
C LEU A 228 2.46 9.52 12.90
N ALA A 229 1.35 9.43 13.64
CA ALA A 229 1.33 9.67 15.08
C ALA A 229 2.24 8.68 15.82
N TYR A 230 2.20 7.40 15.45
CA TYR A 230 3.08 6.38 16.03
C TYR A 230 4.56 6.63 15.70
N TYR A 231 4.85 7.03 14.46
CA TYR A 231 6.20 7.41 14.05
C TYR A 231 6.73 8.58 14.89
N ILE A 232 5.98 9.68 14.96
CA ILE A 232 6.34 10.87 15.74
C ILE A 232 6.53 10.50 17.21
N TRP A 233 5.60 9.74 17.80
CA TRP A 233 5.73 9.32 19.19
C TRP A 233 7.01 8.53 19.43
N ARG A 234 7.34 7.59 18.53
CA ARG A 234 8.55 6.77 18.64
C ARG A 234 9.84 7.57 18.46
N THR A 235 9.85 8.60 17.62
CA THR A 235 11.03 9.45 17.40
C THR A 235 11.17 10.56 18.44
N SER A 236 10.08 10.98 19.10
CA SER A 236 10.09 12.03 20.14
C SER A 236 10.70 11.56 21.47
N LEU A 237 10.97 10.26 21.62
CA LEU A 237 11.60 9.66 22.81
C LEU A 237 13.01 9.17 22.44
N PRO A 238 13.97 10.07 22.15
CA PRO A 238 15.35 9.64 21.95
C PRO A 238 15.84 8.99 23.24
N ARG A 239 16.66 7.97 23.08
CA ARG A 239 17.18 7.25 24.24
C ARG A 239 18.45 7.95 24.70
N VAL A 240 18.42 8.45 25.93
CA VAL A 240 19.59 9.04 26.60
C VAL A 240 20.09 8.03 27.63
N PHE A 241 21.36 7.64 27.53
CA PHE A 241 21.98 6.72 28.48
C PHE A 241 23.31 7.26 28.96
N SER A 242 23.64 6.98 30.22
CA SER A 242 24.99 7.20 30.72
C SER A 242 25.93 6.10 30.20
N VAL A 243 27.11 6.52 29.76
CA VAL A 243 28.14 5.62 29.24
C VAL A 243 29.44 5.82 30.01
N VAL A 244 30.16 4.73 30.23
CA VAL A 244 31.44 4.73 30.95
C VAL A 244 32.53 4.06 30.11
N PRO A 245 33.80 4.50 30.21
CA PRO A 245 34.92 3.82 29.58
C PRO A 245 35.01 2.35 30.02
N ASP A 246 35.34 1.47 29.09
CA ASP A 246 35.68 0.09 29.38
C ASP A 246 37.05 0.01 30.09
N GLY A 247 37.37 -1.13 30.73
CA GLY A 247 38.59 -1.25 31.55
C GLY A 247 39.91 -0.95 30.83
N ASP A 248 39.95 -1.14 29.50
CA ASP A 248 41.09 -0.81 28.63
C ASP A 248 41.03 0.61 28.04
N TYR A 249 40.03 1.43 28.41
CA TYR A 249 39.75 2.80 27.91
C TYR A 249 39.61 2.94 26.39
N LYS A 250 39.41 1.83 25.65
CA LYS A 250 39.28 1.83 24.18
C LYS A 250 37.84 2.01 23.69
N HIS A 251 36.86 1.61 24.48
CA HIS A 251 35.46 1.62 24.11
C HIS A 251 34.60 2.23 25.23
N LEU A 252 33.48 2.84 24.86
CA LEU A 252 32.46 3.30 25.80
C LEU A 252 31.36 2.26 25.87
N THR A 253 30.95 1.91 27.08
CA THR A 253 29.92 0.91 27.37
C THR A 253 28.77 1.54 28.14
N ARG A 254 27.55 1.05 27.93
CA ARG A 254 26.36 1.58 28.65
C ARG A 254 26.46 1.20 30.13
N GLN A 255 26.23 2.18 30.99
CA GLN A 255 26.00 1.92 32.41
C GLN A 255 24.59 1.34 32.58
N ILE A 256 24.49 0.14 33.16
CA ILE A 256 23.22 -0.56 33.37
C ILE A 256 22.94 -0.55 34.88
N ASP A 257 22.01 0.31 35.30
CA ASP A 257 21.53 0.33 36.68
C ASP A 257 20.62 -0.89 36.93
N GLY A 258 21.07 -1.85 37.75
CA GLY A 258 20.26 -3.01 38.15
C GLY A 258 21.01 -4.06 38.96
N VAL A 259 20.27 -4.95 39.63
CA VAL A 259 20.74 -6.00 40.57
C VAL A 259 21.75 -7.00 39.95
N ASN A 260 21.84 -7.07 38.62
CA ASN A 260 22.80 -7.88 37.87
C ASN A 260 23.67 -7.04 36.90
N GLY A 261 23.68 -5.72 37.04
CA GLY A 261 24.47 -4.79 36.23
C GLY A 261 25.86 -4.60 36.84
N VAL A 262 26.90 -4.57 35.98
CA VAL A 262 28.25 -4.21 36.41
C VAL A 262 28.26 -2.70 36.64
N GLU A 263 28.15 -2.28 37.90
CA GLU A 263 28.40 -0.91 38.34
C GLU A 263 29.92 -0.69 38.20
N ARG A 264 30.34 -0.04 37.11
CA ARG A 264 31.76 0.20 36.80
C ARG A 264 32.16 1.55 37.40
N ASP A 265 33.41 1.64 37.86
CA ASP A 265 33.98 2.87 38.43
C ASP A 265 33.89 4.02 37.41
N ALA A 266 32.87 4.86 37.57
CA ALA A 266 32.70 6.07 36.79
C ALA A 266 33.64 7.16 37.36
N CYS A 267 34.21 7.99 36.48
CA CYS A 267 34.96 9.16 36.92
C CYS A 267 34.04 10.11 37.70
N PRO A 268 34.31 10.42 38.98
CA PRO A 268 33.39 11.20 39.81
C PRO A 268 33.18 12.63 39.29
N GLN A 269 34.14 13.19 38.56
CA GLN A 269 34.10 14.57 38.05
C GLN A 269 33.58 14.70 36.61
N LEU A 270 33.45 13.61 35.84
CA LEU A 270 33.08 13.64 34.42
C LEU A 270 31.93 12.68 34.13
N GLY A 271 30.75 13.23 33.81
CA GLY A 271 29.63 12.47 33.29
C GLY A 271 29.69 12.38 31.76
N ILE A 272 29.35 11.21 31.20
CA ILE A 272 29.19 11.04 29.75
C ILE A 272 27.79 10.52 29.46
N LEU A 273 27.04 11.26 28.63
CA LEU A 273 25.72 10.88 28.16
C LEU A 273 25.75 10.68 26.65
N GLU A 274 25.21 9.57 26.18
CA GLU A 274 25.04 9.29 24.76
C GLU A 274 23.57 9.44 24.36
N ILE A 275 23.32 10.28 23.35
CA ILE A 275 21.99 10.50 22.78
C ILE A 275 21.88 9.64 21.53
N GLN A 276 20.88 8.75 21.51
CA GLN A 276 20.55 7.90 20.37
C GLN A 276 19.16 8.24 19.83
N GLY A 277 19.10 8.72 18.59
CA GLY A 277 17.86 9.12 17.91
C GLY A 277 17.93 10.54 17.36
N ASP A 278 16.91 10.91 16.58
CA ASP A 278 16.81 12.26 16.01
C ASP A 278 16.57 13.29 17.11
N LEU A 279 17.26 14.43 17.03
CA LEU A 279 17.04 15.57 17.91
C LEU A 279 16.21 16.60 17.15
N TYR A 280 15.01 16.88 17.61
CA TYR A 280 14.14 17.93 17.07
C TYR A 280 13.29 18.49 18.21
N PHE A 281 12.43 19.47 17.93
CA PHE A 281 11.61 20.14 18.94
C PHE A 281 10.85 19.17 19.87
N GLY A 282 10.30 18.06 19.32
CA GLY A 282 9.56 17.07 20.10
C GLY A 282 10.42 16.20 21.03
N ALA A 283 11.73 16.17 20.82
CA ALA A 283 12.70 15.37 21.57
C ALA A 283 13.47 16.21 22.62
N ALA A 284 13.49 17.55 22.47
CA ALA A 284 14.30 18.46 23.27
C ALA A 284 14.01 18.36 24.77
N GLN A 285 12.73 18.37 25.16
CA GLN A 285 12.33 18.33 26.57
C GLN A 285 12.72 17.02 27.25
N ASN A 286 12.55 15.88 26.57
CA ASN A 286 12.96 14.58 27.13
C ASN A 286 14.49 14.49 27.32
N VAL A 287 15.27 15.08 26.41
CA VAL A 287 16.72 15.15 26.54
C VAL A 287 17.14 16.07 27.69
N GLU A 288 16.50 17.24 27.81
CA GLU A 288 16.73 18.17 28.91
C GLU A 288 16.43 17.52 30.27
N ASP A 289 15.26 16.90 30.42
CA ASP A 289 14.86 16.18 31.63
C ASP A 289 15.86 15.06 31.97
N SER A 290 16.34 14.33 30.96
CA SER A 290 17.34 13.26 31.15
C SER A 290 18.71 13.80 31.60
N VAL A 291 19.11 14.97 31.08
CA VAL A 291 20.35 15.63 31.48
C VAL A 291 20.24 16.15 32.90
N LEU A 292 19.13 16.83 33.24
CA LEU A 292 18.87 17.34 34.59
C LEU A 292 18.81 16.20 35.61
N TYR A 293 18.12 15.10 35.29
CA TYR A 293 18.07 13.91 36.14
C TYR A 293 19.47 13.32 36.40
N ASN A 294 20.35 13.31 35.39
CA ASN A 294 21.71 12.81 35.57
C ASN A 294 22.56 13.71 36.48
N LEU A 295 22.40 15.03 36.37
CA LEU A 295 23.07 16.03 37.21
C LEU A 295 22.61 15.95 38.67
N GLU A 296 21.30 15.78 38.91
CA GLU A 296 20.77 15.60 40.26
C GLU A 296 21.30 14.34 40.95
N ARG A 297 21.46 13.25 40.19
CA ARG A 297 21.92 11.96 40.72
C ARG A 297 23.43 11.91 40.96
N ASN A 298 24.21 12.78 40.33
CA ASN A 298 25.67 12.81 40.43
C ASN A 298 26.18 14.23 40.72
N PRO A 299 25.95 14.77 41.94
CA PRO A 299 26.26 16.17 42.26
C PRO A 299 27.76 16.50 42.23
N ASP A 300 28.64 15.49 42.30
CA ASP A 300 30.10 15.66 42.26
C ASP A 300 30.66 15.84 40.84
N GLN A 301 29.82 15.68 39.80
CA GLN A 301 30.22 15.86 38.41
C GLN A 301 30.42 17.34 38.08
N ARG A 302 31.61 17.68 37.57
CA ARG A 302 31.99 19.05 37.18
C ARG A 302 31.91 19.29 35.68
N TYR A 303 32.05 18.22 34.89
CA TYR A 303 32.02 18.27 33.43
C TYR A 303 31.03 17.24 32.90
N LEU A 304 30.26 17.62 31.87
CA LEU A 304 29.32 16.74 31.18
C LEU A 304 29.68 16.66 29.70
N LEU A 305 29.94 15.45 29.21
CA LEU A 305 30.17 15.18 27.79
C LEU A 305 28.90 14.61 27.16
N LEU A 306 28.29 15.38 26.26
CA LEU A 306 27.17 14.93 25.44
C LEU A 306 27.68 14.35 24.13
N ARG A 307 27.48 13.05 23.92
CA ARG A 307 27.87 12.33 22.72
C ARG A 307 26.69 12.23 21.77
N MET A 308 26.80 12.92 20.63
CA MET A 308 25.76 13.00 19.60
C MET A 308 26.09 12.20 18.33
N LEU A 309 27.05 11.27 18.41
CA LEU A 309 27.50 10.47 17.25
C LEU A 309 26.36 9.65 16.61
N SER A 310 25.37 9.27 17.42
CA SER A 310 24.20 8.49 17.00
C SER A 310 22.94 9.34 16.80
N VAL A 311 23.12 10.64 16.59
CA VAL A 311 22.07 11.60 16.22
C VAL A 311 22.10 11.78 14.70
N PRO A 312 21.14 11.24 13.95
CA PRO A 312 21.13 11.33 12.49
C PRO A 312 20.80 12.75 12.00
N GLN A 313 19.93 13.46 12.72
CA GLN A 313 19.44 14.81 12.40
C GLN A 313 19.26 15.65 13.67
N ILE A 314 19.51 16.96 13.55
CA ILE A 314 19.32 18.01 14.58
C ILE A 314 18.39 19.09 14.01
#